data_AF-A0A349GY82-F1
#
_entry.id   AF-A0A349GY82-F1
#
_cell.length_a   1.000
_cell.length_b   1.000
_cell.length_c   1.000
_cell.angle_alpha   90.00
_cell.angle_beta   90.00
_cell.angle_gamma   90.00
#
_symmetry.space_group_name_H-M   'P 1'
#
loop_
_entity.id
_entity.type
_entity.pdbx_description
1 polymer ?
#
loop_
_entity_poly.entity_id
_entity_poly.type
_entity_poly.pdbx_seq_one_letter_code
_entity_poly.pdbx_strand_id
1 'polypeptide(L)' 'GLKSDGTIVGWGGNDDGQTDVPLPNADFVSVAAGWYHSLGLKSNGTIVAWGSNGVGQLDVPLPNTN' A
#
# COMPACT_ATOMS: atom_id res chain seq x y z
N GLY A 1 8.87 -4.18 2.76
CA GLY A 1 9.47 -5.12 1.79
C GLY A 1 8.42 -6.09 1.28
N LEU A 2 8.33 -6.27 -0.04
CA LEU A 2 7.47 -7.25 -0.69
C LEU A 2 8.15 -8.63 -0.68
N LYS A 3 7.42 -9.67 -0.27
CA LYS A 3 7.87 -11.06 -0.29
C LYS A 3 7.42 -11.77 -1.57
N SER A 4 8.04 -12.89 -1.88
CA SER A 4 7.68 -13.74 -3.03
C SER A 4 6.28 -14.37 -2.93
N ASP A 5 5.70 -14.44 -1.73
CA ASP A 5 4.34 -14.94 -1.50
C ASP A 5 3.25 -13.87 -1.71
N GLY A 6 3.63 -12.66 -2.15
CA GLY A 6 2.70 -11.54 -2.36
C GLY A 6 2.29 -10.81 -1.08
N THR A 7 2.92 -11.09 0.07
CA THR A 7 2.74 -10.33 1.31
C THR A 7 3.78 -9.22 1.45
N ILE A 8 3.39 -8.12 2.10
CA ILE A 8 4.28 -6.99 2.42
C ILE A 8 4.56 -6.98 3.93
N VAL A 9 5.82 -6.74 4.30
CA VAL A 9 6.23 -6.44 5.69
C VAL A 9 6.71 -5.00 5.78
N GLY A 10 6.07 -4.18 6.60
CA GLY A 10 6.55 -2.85 6.96
C GLY A 10 7.41 -2.89 8.23
N TRP A 11 8.37 -1.97 8.35
CA TRP A 11 9.16 -1.75 9.56
C TRP A 11 9.61 -0.29 9.63
N GLY A 12 9.93 0.22 10.83
CA GLY A 12 10.36 1.60 11.06
C GLY A 12 9.28 2.46 11.72
N GLY A 13 9.33 3.78 11.49
CA GLY A 13 8.34 4.72 12.01
C GLY A 13 6.95 4.45 11.45
N ASN A 14 5.93 4.56 12.31
CA ASN A 14 4.55 4.20 11.99
C ASN A 14 3.53 5.22 12.54
N ASP A 15 3.93 6.47 12.75
CA ASP A 15 3.06 7.49 13.35
C ASP A 15 1.81 7.78 12.49
N ASP A 16 1.86 7.47 11.20
CA ASP A 16 0.76 7.61 10.25
C ASP A 16 0.19 6.26 9.77
N GLY A 17 0.65 5.13 10.33
CA GLY A 17 0.24 3.80 9.87
C GLY A 17 0.90 3.36 8.55
N GLN A 18 1.97 4.02 8.10
CA GLN A 18 2.65 3.72 6.83
C GLN A 18 3.28 2.31 6.76
N THR A 19 3.44 1.64 7.91
CA THR A 19 3.88 0.24 8.01
C THR A 19 2.74 -0.75 8.27
N ASP A 20 1.52 -0.26 8.53
CA ASP A 20 0.32 -1.06 8.76
C ASP A 20 -0.31 -1.48 7.42
N VAL A 21 0.26 -2.52 6.80
CA VAL A 21 -0.22 -3.04 5.52
C VAL A 21 -1.68 -3.52 5.66
N PRO A 22 -2.62 -3.01 4.84
CA PRO A 22 -4.03 -3.39 4.94
C PRO A 22 -4.29 -4.87 4.67
N LEU A 23 -5.27 -5.42 5.38
CA LEU A 23 -5.78 -6.76 5.09
C LEU A 23 -6.79 -6.73 3.93
N PRO A 24 -6.83 -7.78 3.08
CA PRO A 24 -5.91 -8.92 3.07
C PRO A 24 -4.53 -8.55 2.52
N ASN A 25 -3.48 -8.90 3.27
CA ASN A 25 -2.09 -8.72 2.88
C ASN A 25 -1.64 -9.90 2.01
N ALA A 26 -2.06 -9.88 0.75
CA ALA A 26 -1.82 -10.92 -0.24
C ALA A 26 -1.81 -10.31 -1.65
N ASP A 27 -1.41 -11.09 -2.66
CA ASP A 27 -1.56 -10.74 -4.09
C ASP A 27 -0.86 -9.44 -4.52
N PHE A 28 0.05 -8.88 -3.72
CA PHE A 28 0.84 -7.72 -4.12
C PHE A 28 1.96 -8.13 -5.06
N VAL A 29 2.14 -7.38 -6.15
CA VAL A 29 3.19 -7.59 -7.15
C VAL A 29 4.21 -6.47 -7.17
N SER A 30 3.89 -5.31 -6.58
CA SER A 30 4.81 -4.19 -6.41
C SER A 30 4.43 -3.34 -5.19
N VAL A 31 5.41 -2.62 -4.63
CA VAL A 31 5.23 -1.71 -3.50
C VAL A 31 6.08 -0.44 -3.71
N ALA A 32 5.51 0.72 -3.39
CA ALA A 32 6.20 1.99 -3.32
C ALA A 32 5.95 2.64 -1.95
N ALA A 33 6.95 3.34 -1.42
CA ALA A 33 6.87 4.04 -0.14
C ALA A 33 7.22 5.51 -0.32
N GLY A 34 6.36 6.40 0.17
CA GLY A 34 6.62 7.81 0.38
C GLY A 34 7.09 8.09 1.81
N TRP A 35 7.06 9.37 2.23
CA TRP A 35 7.45 9.73 3.61
C TRP A 35 6.52 9.14 4.68
N TYR A 36 5.22 9.34 4.51
CA TYR A 36 4.20 8.97 5.49
C TYR A 36 3.09 8.10 4.88
N HIS A 37 3.25 7.63 3.65
CA HIS A 37 2.27 6.79 2.96
C HIS A 37 2.97 5.72 2.13
N SER A 38 2.23 4.68 1.79
CA SER A 38 2.68 3.54 1.01
C SER A 38 1.61 3.15 0.00
N LEU A 39 2.05 2.61 -1.14
CA LEU A 39 1.17 2.09 -2.18
C LEU A 39 1.58 0.66 -2.53
N GLY A 40 0.59 -0.19 -2.80
CA GLY A 40 0.77 -1.55 -3.26
C GLY A 40 -0.05 -1.81 -4.51
N LEU A 41 0.57 -2.38 -5.54
CA LEU A 41 -0.12 -2.85 -6.74
C LEU A 41 -0.48 -4.33 -6.56
N LYS A 42 -1.76 -4.65 -6.71
CA LYS A 42 -2.26 -6.03 -6.69
C LYS A 42 -2.15 -6.67 -8.08
N SER A 43 -2.08 -8.00 -8.12
CA SER A 43 -2.04 -8.79 -9.37
C SER A 43 -3.26 -8.58 -10.27
N ASN A 44 -4.40 -8.18 -9.72
CA ASN A 44 -5.61 -7.84 -10.45
C ASN A 44 -5.64 -6.39 -11.00
N GLY A 45 -4.57 -5.62 -10.81
CA GLY A 45 -4.45 -4.23 -11.28
C GLY A 45 -4.96 -3.17 -10.31
N THR A 46 -5.59 -3.54 -9.19
CA THR A 46 -6.02 -2.61 -8.14
C THR A 46 -4.83 -2.04 -7.37
N ILE A 47 -4.89 -0.76 -7.03
CA ILE A 47 -3.94 -0.09 -6.14
C ILE A 47 -4.54 -0.01 -4.74
N VAL A 48 -3.75 -0.36 -3.74
CA VAL A 48 -4.07 -0.14 -2.32
C VAL A 48 -3.11 0.91 -1.79
N ALA A 49 -3.62 1.99 -1.22
CA ALA A 49 -2.82 3.02 -0.57
C ALA A 49 -3.10 3.03 0.95
N TRP A 50 -2.08 3.20 1.77
CA TRP A 50 -2.20 3.28 3.24
C TRP A 50 -1.19 4.26 3.84
N GLY A 51 -1.47 4.71 5.06
CA GLY A 51 -0.68 5.71 5.77
C GLY A 51 -1.41 7.05 5.92
N SER A 52 -0.66 8.15 5.81
CA SER A 52 -1.16 9.53 5.89
C SER A 52 -1.98 9.90 4.67
N ASN A 53 -3.14 10.54 4.90
CA ASN A 53 -4.01 11.08 3.85
C ASN A 53 -4.27 12.59 3.96
N GLY A 54 -3.45 13.34 4.71
CA GLY A 54 -3.71 14.76 5.00
C GLY A 54 -3.82 15.67 3.77
N VAL A 55 -3.28 15.25 2.62
CA VAL A 55 -3.38 15.97 1.33
C VAL A 55 -3.90 15.09 0.19
N GLY A 56 -4.62 14.02 0.51
CA GLY A 56 -5.23 13.13 -0.49
C GLY A 56 -4.28 12.10 -1.10
N GLN A 57 -3.18 11.75 -0.44
CA GLN A 57 -2.20 10.77 -0.97
C GLN A 57 -2.79 9.37 -1.17
N LEU A 58 -3.86 9.03 -0.45
CA LEU A 58 -4.55 7.74 -0.53
C LEU A 58 -5.75 7.78 -1.48
N ASP A 59 -6.06 8.93 -2.08
CA ASP A 59 -7.22 9.13 -2.94
C ASP A 59 -6.95 8.58 -4.35
N VAL A 60 -6.92 7.24 -4.46
CA VAL A 60 -6.73 6.53 -5.72
C VAL A 60 -7.91 6.82 -6.66
N PRO A 61 -7.65 7.32 -7.89
CA PRO A 61 -8.71 7.62 -8.86
C PRO A 61 -9.53 6.39 -9.25
N LEU A 62 -10.81 6.62 -9.59
CA LEU A 62 -11.70 5.59 -10.11
C LEU A 62 -11.67 5.52 -11.66
N PRO A 63 -11.86 4.33 -12.26
CA PRO A 63 -12.03 3.04 -11.59
C PRO A 63 -10.69 2.47 -11.08
N ASN A 64 -10.67 1.95 -9.85
CA ASN A 64 -9.51 1.28 -9.26
C ASN A 64 -9.60 -0.25 -9.44
N THR A 65 -9.92 -0.65 -10.65
CA THR A 65 -10.16 -2.02 -11.08
C THR A 65 -9.81 -2.11 -12.55
N ASN A 66 -9.23 -3.25 -12.95
CA ASN A 66 -9.01 -3.58 -14.35
C ASN A 66 -10.25 -4.26 -14.94
#